data_AF-G4CGK5-F1
#
_entry.id   AF-G4CGK5-F1
#
_cell.length_a   1.000
_cell.length_b   1.000
_cell.length_c   1.000
_cell.angle_alpha   90.00
_cell.angle_beta   90.00
_cell.angle_gamma   90.00
#
_symmetry.space_group_name_H-M   'P 1'
#
loop_
_entity.id
_entity.type
_entity.pdbx_description
1 polymer ?
#
loop_
_entity_poly.entity_id
_entity_poly.type
_entity_poly.pdbx_seq_one_letter_code
_entity_poly.pdbx_strand_id
1 'polypeptide(L)'
;MAWLDPTLWLLSAYIAVFAVLSFRKQQFNWLWGSIVLWLGFGVLSSHLLPGVLGITHLANAYPVYGYITLAALFPLAANWQADPQGRGYLLNGCGGFLALLAVSGWVQHLSFALLLTLFYWQAPILLPSALLNYALLPLHWMACQAMLMLLMWLHRRIGRQPVFLFSALQLQGVFLISLLMQAVLFVHPQVLWWLIGWLFR
;
A
#
# COMPACT_ATOMS: atom_id res chain seq x y z
N MET A 1 9.68 -22.93 -11.85
CA MET A 1 9.31 -22.03 -12.96
C MET A 1 8.84 -20.67 -12.42
N ALA A 2 9.72 -19.92 -11.72
CA ALA A 2 9.34 -18.61 -11.14
C ALA A 2 9.10 -17.52 -12.20
N TRP A 3 9.75 -17.63 -13.37
CA TRP A 3 9.66 -16.66 -14.47
C TRP A 3 8.29 -16.59 -15.17
N LEU A 4 7.38 -17.51 -14.87
CA LEU A 4 6.02 -17.53 -15.43
C LEU A 4 4.96 -17.05 -14.43
N ASP A 5 5.34 -16.70 -13.20
CA ASP A 5 4.38 -16.23 -12.20
C ASP A 5 4.01 -14.76 -12.45
N PRO A 6 2.76 -14.45 -12.83
CA PRO A 6 2.32 -13.07 -13.06
C PRO A 6 2.44 -12.20 -11.81
N THR A 7 2.41 -12.79 -10.62
CA THR A 7 2.58 -12.10 -9.35
C THR A 7 3.95 -11.46 -9.24
N LEU A 8 5.00 -12.21 -9.57
CA LEU A 8 6.38 -11.72 -9.49
C LEU A 8 6.65 -10.63 -10.52
N TRP A 9 6.07 -10.74 -11.71
CA TRP A 9 6.15 -9.69 -12.74
C TRP A 9 5.50 -8.38 -12.29
N LEU A 10 4.27 -8.45 -11.77
CA LEU A 10 3.55 -7.28 -11.27
C LEU A 10 4.26 -6.64 -10.08
N LEU A 11 4.79 -7.45 -9.16
CA LEU A 11 5.52 -6.97 -8.00
C LEU A 11 6.85 -6.31 -8.41
N SER A 12 7.57 -6.90 -9.36
CA SER A 12 8.78 -6.31 -9.94
C SER A 12 8.48 -4.98 -10.65
N ALA A 13 7.37 -4.91 -11.40
CA ALA A 13 6.93 -3.68 -12.05
C ALA A 13 6.57 -2.60 -11.01
N TYR A 14 5.88 -2.96 -9.93
CA TYR A 14 5.55 -2.05 -8.84
C TYR A 14 6.80 -1.47 -8.17
N ILE A 15 7.78 -2.32 -7.86
CA ILE A 15 9.07 -1.89 -7.31
C ILE A 15 9.82 -1.00 -8.31
N ALA A 16 9.88 -1.38 -9.58
CA ALA A 16 10.58 -0.62 -10.61
C ALA A 16 9.96 0.77 -10.81
N VAL A 17 8.63 0.86 -10.88
CA VAL A 17 7.91 2.14 -10.98
C VAL A 17 8.22 3.01 -9.76
N PHE A 18 8.14 2.45 -8.55
CA PHE A 18 8.50 3.17 -7.33
C PHE A 18 9.95 3.66 -7.33
N ALA A 19 10.90 2.79 -7.68
CA ALA A 19 12.33 3.11 -7.70
C ALA A 19 12.63 4.21 -8.73
N VAL A 20 12.18 4.04 -9.97
CA VAL A 20 12.40 5.02 -11.06
C VAL A 20 11.81 6.39 -10.69
N LEU A 21 10.59 6.42 -10.17
CA LEU A 21 9.97 7.68 -9.77
C LEU A 21 10.66 8.31 -8.56
N SER A 22 11.08 7.51 -7.57
CA SER A 22 11.83 7.99 -6.42
C SER A 22 13.16 8.61 -6.82
N PHE A 23 13.90 7.98 -7.74
CA PHE A 23 15.11 8.55 -8.32
C PHE A 23 14.84 9.87 -9.06
N ARG A 24 13.83 9.89 -9.94
CA ARG A 24 13.48 11.09 -10.73
C ARG A 24 13.00 12.26 -9.86
N LYS A 25 12.39 11.98 -8.72
CA LYS A 25 11.87 12.97 -7.76
C LYS A 25 12.77 13.18 -6.55
N GLN A 26 13.99 12.64 -6.60
CA GLN A 26 15.01 12.77 -5.55
C GLN A 26 14.52 12.35 -4.15
N GLN A 27 13.59 11.39 -4.08
CA GLN A 27 13.05 10.85 -2.85
C GLN A 27 13.95 9.75 -2.28
N PHE A 28 15.24 10.06 -2.12
CA PHE A 28 16.26 9.07 -1.71
C PHE A 28 16.02 8.52 -0.31
N ASN A 29 15.56 9.36 0.62
CA ASN A 29 15.22 8.91 1.97
C ASN A 29 14.09 7.87 1.96
N TRP A 30 13.11 8.04 1.08
CA TRP A 30 12.03 7.07 0.92
C TRP A 30 12.55 5.76 0.31
N LEU A 31 13.36 5.83 -0.75
CA LEU A 31 13.94 4.65 -1.39
C LEU A 31 14.82 3.85 -0.42
N TRP A 32 15.78 4.51 0.22
CA TRP A 32 16.68 3.86 1.18
C TRP A 32 15.95 3.40 2.43
N GLY A 33 14.98 4.16 2.92
CA GLY A 33 14.12 3.73 4.02
C GLY A 33 13.42 2.41 3.72
N SER A 34 12.91 2.25 2.50
CA SER A 34 12.26 1.01 2.05
C SER A 34 13.25 -0.17 2.02
N ILE A 35 14.47 0.06 1.54
CA ILE A 35 15.53 -0.96 1.47
C ILE A 35 15.96 -1.38 2.87
N VAL A 36 16.20 -0.42 3.77
CA VAL A 36 16.59 -0.70 5.16
C VAL A 36 15.50 -1.47 5.89
N LEU A 37 14.23 -1.11 5.69
CA LEU A 37 13.11 -1.87 6.24
C LEU A 37 13.06 -3.29 5.70
N TRP A 38 13.18 -3.48 4.38
CA TRP A 38 13.23 -4.81 3.78
C TRP A 38 14.35 -5.67 4.37
N LEU A 39 15.58 -5.13 4.45
CA LEU A 39 16.73 -5.82 5.03
C LEU A 39 16.51 -6.12 6.52
N GLY A 40 16.03 -5.15 7.30
CA GLY A 40 15.77 -5.30 8.72
C GLY A 40 14.72 -6.38 9.02
N PHE A 41 13.60 -6.37 8.29
CA PHE A 41 12.60 -7.43 8.37
C PHE A 41 13.12 -8.77 7.85
N GLY A 42 14.00 -8.77 6.84
CA GLY A 42 14.64 -9.97 6.32
C GLY A 42 15.57 -10.64 7.34
N VAL A 43 16.33 -9.86 8.10
CA VAL A 43 17.15 -10.34 9.22
C VAL A 43 16.25 -10.85 10.34
N LEU A 44 15.25 -10.04 10.75
CA LEU A 44 14.34 -10.40 11.83
C LEU A 44 13.58 -11.70 11.55
N SER A 45 13.07 -11.88 10.33
CA SER A 45 12.38 -13.10 9.95
C SER A 45 13.30 -14.31 9.85
N SER A 46 14.58 -14.13 9.49
CA SER A 46 15.58 -15.20 9.53
C SER A 46 15.86 -15.73 10.93
N HIS A 47 15.72 -14.89 11.96
CA HIS A 47 15.82 -15.33 13.35
C HIS A 47 14.55 -16.03 13.85
N LEU A 48 13.38 -15.64 13.37
CA LEU A 48 12.10 -16.24 13.76
C LEU A 48 11.89 -17.64 13.15
N LEU A 49 12.22 -17.79 11.85
CA LEU A 49 12.05 -19.05 11.11
C LEU A 49 13.29 -19.33 10.26
N PRO A 50 14.41 -19.72 10.89
CA PRO A 50 15.67 -19.98 10.19
C PRO A 50 15.51 -21.09 9.14
N GLY A 51 16.02 -20.84 7.94
CA GLY A 51 15.94 -21.77 6.80
C GLY A 51 14.64 -21.71 5.99
N VAL A 52 13.60 -21.04 6.49
CA VAL A 52 12.32 -20.84 5.79
C VAL A 52 12.15 -19.38 5.37
N LEU A 53 12.54 -18.44 6.23
CA LEU A 53 12.52 -17.01 5.99
C LEU A 53 13.94 -16.44 6.04
N GLY A 54 14.19 -15.37 5.28
CA GLY A 54 15.47 -14.69 5.26
C GLY A 54 15.55 -13.67 4.13
N ILE A 55 16.58 -12.82 4.15
CA ILE A 55 16.69 -11.65 3.26
C ILE A 55 16.49 -12.02 1.77
N THR A 56 16.96 -13.20 1.37
CA THR A 56 16.89 -13.70 -0.02
C THR A 56 15.65 -14.53 -0.34
N HIS A 57 14.75 -14.77 0.62
CA HIS A 57 13.55 -15.58 0.41
C HIS A 57 12.41 -14.74 -0.17
N LEU A 58 11.72 -15.30 -1.17
CA LEU A 58 10.59 -14.66 -1.85
C LEU A 58 9.48 -14.21 -0.88
N ALA A 59 9.28 -14.94 0.23
CA ALA A 59 8.31 -14.57 1.25
C ALA A 59 8.55 -13.16 1.83
N ASN A 60 9.81 -12.71 1.94
CA ASN A 60 10.13 -11.35 2.38
C ASN A 60 10.00 -10.31 1.26
N ALA A 61 9.89 -10.71 0.00
CA ALA A 61 9.63 -9.79 -1.10
C ALA A 61 8.12 -9.50 -1.27
N TYR A 62 7.24 -10.38 -0.82
CA TYR A 62 5.79 -10.23 -1.01
C TYR A 62 5.21 -9.00 -0.30
N PRO A 63 5.53 -8.70 0.97
CA PRO A 63 5.01 -7.51 1.65
C PRO A 63 5.77 -6.21 1.28
N VAL A 64 6.29 -6.08 0.07
CA VAL A 64 7.10 -4.92 -0.35
C VAL A 64 6.35 -3.58 -0.26
N TYR A 65 5.03 -3.59 -0.46
CA TYR A 65 4.16 -2.43 -0.22
C TYR A 65 4.19 -1.96 1.23
N GLY A 66 4.44 -2.86 2.19
CA GLY A 66 4.63 -2.52 3.59
C GLY A 66 5.89 -1.69 3.79
N TYR A 67 7.03 -2.16 3.27
CA TYR A 67 8.30 -1.43 3.37
C TYR A 67 8.23 -0.07 2.68
N ILE A 68 7.67 -0.03 1.47
CA ILE A 68 7.47 1.21 0.72
C ILE A 68 6.53 2.14 1.48
N THR A 69 5.40 1.67 1.99
CA THR A 69 4.48 2.56 2.71
C THR A 69 5.10 3.09 4.01
N LEU A 70 5.71 2.22 4.81
CA LEU A 70 6.32 2.61 6.08
C LEU A 70 7.41 3.68 5.87
N ALA A 71 8.25 3.50 4.85
CA ALA A 71 9.26 4.49 4.49
C ALA A 71 8.67 5.79 3.90
N ALA A 72 7.40 5.81 3.47
CA ALA A 72 6.74 7.02 3.00
C ALA A 72 6.52 8.06 4.13
N LEU A 73 6.78 7.70 5.40
CA LEU A 73 6.83 8.66 6.50
C LEU A 73 7.90 9.74 6.30
N PHE A 74 9.02 9.42 5.65
CA PHE A 74 10.07 10.42 5.40
C PHE A 74 9.55 11.61 4.56
N PRO A 75 8.99 11.39 3.35
CA PRO A 75 8.43 12.50 2.57
C PRO A 75 7.19 13.11 3.22
N LEU A 76 6.35 12.32 3.90
CA LEU A 76 5.19 12.86 4.63
C LEU A 76 5.62 13.82 5.74
N ALA A 77 6.55 13.42 6.60
CA ALA A 77 7.04 14.26 7.69
C ALA A 77 7.74 15.54 7.18
N ALA A 78 8.47 15.44 6.06
CA ALA A 78 9.21 16.56 5.51
C ALA A 78 8.35 17.54 4.70
N ASN A 79 7.33 17.04 3.98
CA ASN A 79 6.65 17.82 2.93
C ASN A 79 5.13 17.87 3.04
N TRP A 80 4.53 17.30 4.09
CA TRP A 80 3.10 17.41 4.35
C TRP A 80 2.77 18.77 4.97
N GLN A 81 2.05 19.60 4.23
CA GLN A 81 1.76 20.98 4.63
C GLN A 81 0.28 21.31 4.41
N ALA A 82 -0.27 22.22 5.21
CA ALA A 82 -1.61 22.74 4.95
C ALA A 82 -1.61 23.58 3.67
N ASP A 83 -2.64 23.44 2.85
CA ASP A 83 -2.84 24.30 1.67
C ASP A 83 -3.10 25.74 2.13
N PRO A 84 -2.37 26.75 1.60
CA PRO A 84 -2.58 28.15 1.96
C PRO A 84 -4.02 28.65 1.73
N GLN A 85 -4.77 27.99 0.84
CA GLN A 85 -6.18 28.32 0.56
C GLN A 85 -7.17 27.54 1.44
N GLY A 86 -6.71 26.79 2.43
CA GLY A 86 -7.55 26.06 3.38
C GLY A 86 -8.30 24.86 2.78
N ARG A 87 -7.93 24.37 1.59
CA ARG A 87 -8.66 23.28 0.90
C ARG A 87 -8.24 21.88 1.35
N GLY A 88 -7.24 21.77 2.22
CA GLY A 88 -6.73 20.50 2.74
C GLY A 88 -5.22 20.53 2.97
N TYR A 89 -4.57 19.43 2.65
CA TYR A 89 -3.14 19.21 2.83
C TYR A 89 -2.47 18.89 1.50
N LEU A 90 -1.24 19.36 1.34
CA LEU A 90 -0.40 19.17 0.17
C LEU A 90 0.79 18.30 0.53
N LEU A 91 1.15 17.36 -0.36
CA LEU A 91 2.45 16.68 -0.30
C LEU A 91 3.35 17.20 -1.41
N ASN A 92 4.12 18.25 -1.10
CA ASN A 92 4.98 18.93 -2.07
C ASN A 92 6.27 18.13 -2.37
N GLY A 93 6.89 18.37 -3.52
CA GLY A 93 8.21 17.80 -3.89
C GLY A 93 8.22 16.32 -4.33
N CYS A 94 7.26 15.51 -3.91
CA CYS A 94 7.23 14.07 -4.20
C CYS A 94 6.68 13.73 -5.60
N GLY A 95 5.89 14.62 -6.20
CA GLY A 95 5.20 14.39 -7.48
C GLY A 95 3.87 13.63 -7.32
N GLY A 96 2.94 13.79 -8.28
CA GLY A 96 1.56 13.34 -8.12
C GLY A 96 1.38 11.83 -7.87
N PHE A 97 2.08 10.99 -8.64
CA PHE A 97 1.97 9.53 -8.46
C PHE A 97 2.50 9.07 -7.11
N LEU A 98 3.68 9.54 -6.72
CA LEU A 98 4.31 9.19 -5.45
C LEU A 98 3.51 9.72 -4.25
N ALA A 99 2.86 10.89 -4.40
CA ALA A 99 1.94 11.39 -3.38
C ALA A 99 0.70 10.50 -3.22
N LEU A 100 0.10 10.07 -4.33
CA LEU A 100 -1.00 9.10 -4.29
C LEU A 100 -0.56 7.78 -3.66
N LEU A 101 0.62 7.27 -4.02
CA LEU A 101 1.18 6.02 -3.50
C LEU A 101 1.40 6.09 -1.99
N ALA A 102 2.00 7.18 -1.49
CA ALA A 102 2.25 7.39 -0.08
C ALA A 102 0.94 7.45 0.73
N VAL A 103 0.02 8.32 0.31
CA VAL A 103 -1.22 8.58 1.05
C VAL A 103 -2.16 7.39 1.00
N SER A 104 -2.35 6.77 -0.18
CA SER A 104 -3.18 5.56 -0.29
C SER A 104 -2.59 4.39 0.51
N GLY A 105 -1.26 4.23 0.49
CA GLY A 105 -0.57 3.20 1.26
C GLY A 105 -0.83 3.36 2.75
N TRP A 106 -0.65 4.58 3.29
CA TRP A 106 -0.90 4.85 4.71
C TRP A 106 -2.37 4.66 5.10
N VAL A 107 -3.29 5.20 4.29
CA VAL A 107 -4.73 5.00 4.52
C VAL A 107 -5.08 3.51 4.56
N GLN A 108 -4.52 2.71 3.66
CA GLN A 108 -4.76 1.26 3.59
C GLN A 108 -4.14 0.49 4.76
N HIS A 109 -2.96 0.87 5.24
CA HIS A 109 -2.35 0.24 6.41
C HIS A 109 -3.06 0.65 7.71
N LEU A 110 -3.56 1.88 7.82
CA LEU A 110 -4.35 2.32 8.97
C LEU A 110 -5.70 1.62 9.04
N SER A 111 -6.38 1.45 7.90
CA SER A 111 -7.63 0.67 7.85
C SER A 111 -7.38 -0.81 8.17
N PHE A 112 -6.28 -1.38 7.69
CA PHE A 112 -5.87 -2.73 8.05
C PHE A 112 -5.61 -2.89 9.55
N ALA A 113 -4.86 -1.96 10.16
CA ALA A 113 -4.58 -1.98 11.60
C ALA A 113 -5.86 -1.88 12.43
N LEU A 114 -6.83 -1.07 11.99
CA LEU A 114 -8.14 -1.01 12.64
C LEU A 114 -8.89 -2.35 12.52
N LEU A 115 -8.91 -2.97 11.34
CA LEU A 115 -9.52 -4.30 11.15
C LEU A 115 -8.85 -5.37 12.00
N LEU A 116 -7.53 -5.40 12.09
CA LEU A 116 -6.80 -6.32 12.96
C LEU A 116 -7.20 -6.14 14.42
N THR A 117 -7.33 -4.89 14.87
CA THR A 117 -7.79 -4.56 16.24
C THR A 117 -9.22 -5.06 16.47
N LEU A 118 -10.12 -4.85 15.51
CA LEU A 118 -11.50 -5.32 15.58
C LEU A 118 -11.60 -6.85 15.56
N PHE A 119 -10.83 -7.52 14.72
CA PHE A 119 -10.78 -8.98 14.67
C PHE A 119 -10.22 -9.55 15.97
N TYR A 120 -9.14 -8.98 16.50
CA TYR A 120 -8.61 -9.38 17.81
C TYR A 120 -9.67 -9.29 18.91
N TRP A 121 -10.52 -8.25 18.88
CA TRP A 121 -11.55 -8.05 19.90
C TRP A 121 -12.82 -8.89 19.70
N GLN A 122 -13.33 -8.99 18.47
CA GLN A 122 -14.66 -9.52 18.19
C GLN A 122 -14.67 -10.88 17.48
N ALA A 123 -13.66 -11.14 16.63
CA ALA A 123 -13.61 -12.33 15.80
C ALA A 123 -12.16 -12.82 15.60
N PRO A 124 -11.48 -13.32 16.66
CA PRO A 124 -10.05 -13.65 16.60
C PRO A 124 -9.71 -14.68 15.52
N ILE A 125 -10.68 -15.52 15.15
CA ILE A 125 -10.54 -16.52 14.09
C ILE A 125 -10.25 -15.92 12.70
N LEU A 126 -10.58 -14.64 12.47
CA LEU A 126 -10.29 -13.93 11.22
C LEU A 126 -8.88 -13.30 11.20
N LEU A 127 -8.18 -13.27 12.33
CA LEU A 127 -6.87 -12.62 12.44
C LEU A 127 -5.78 -13.34 11.62
N PRO A 128 -5.67 -14.69 11.64
CA PRO A 128 -4.70 -15.39 10.80
C PRO A 128 -4.98 -15.21 9.31
N SER A 129 -6.25 -15.24 8.86
CA SER A 129 -6.58 -15.08 7.44
C SER A 129 -6.24 -13.68 6.94
N ALA A 130 -6.47 -12.64 7.75
CA ALA A 130 -6.09 -11.27 7.45
C ALA A 130 -4.57 -11.10 7.32
N LEU A 131 -3.79 -11.65 8.27
CA LEU A 131 -2.33 -11.61 8.23
C LEU A 131 -1.74 -12.41 7.07
N LEU A 132 -2.30 -13.59 6.76
CA LEU A 132 -1.87 -14.40 5.62
C LEU A 132 -2.20 -13.72 4.30
N ASN A 133 -3.36 -13.07 4.17
CA ASN A 133 -3.69 -12.30 2.98
C ASN A 133 -2.70 -11.14 2.79
N TYR A 134 -2.39 -10.41 3.86
CA TYR A 134 -1.37 -9.36 3.88
C TYR A 134 0.04 -9.86 3.57
N ALA A 135 0.43 -11.05 4.00
CA ALA A 135 1.80 -11.54 3.81
C ALA A 135 2.00 -12.27 2.48
N LEU A 136 0.98 -13.02 2.02
CA LEU A 136 1.14 -14.01 0.96
C LEU A 136 0.40 -13.68 -0.33
N LEU A 137 -0.52 -12.72 -0.33
CA LEU A 137 -1.32 -12.38 -1.50
C LEU A 137 -1.12 -10.92 -1.93
N PRO A 138 0.09 -10.57 -2.43
CA PRO A 138 0.46 -9.19 -2.70
C PRO A 138 -0.42 -8.48 -3.73
N LEU A 139 -1.00 -9.24 -4.68
CA LEU A 139 -1.88 -8.70 -5.70
C LEU A 139 -3.17 -8.14 -5.13
N HIS A 140 -3.74 -8.74 -4.07
CA HIS A 140 -4.92 -8.18 -3.40
C HIS A 140 -4.60 -6.79 -2.83
N TRP A 141 -3.46 -6.69 -2.15
CA TRP A 141 -3.03 -5.44 -1.56
C TRP A 141 -2.77 -4.36 -2.60
N MET A 142 -2.02 -4.69 -3.65
CA MET A 142 -1.69 -3.79 -4.74
C MET A 142 -2.92 -3.35 -5.53
N ALA A 143 -3.88 -4.25 -5.78
CA ALA A 143 -5.13 -3.93 -6.45
C ALA A 143 -5.98 -2.96 -5.62
N CYS A 144 -6.07 -3.18 -4.29
CA CYS A 144 -6.70 -2.24 -3.39
C CYS A 144 -6.00 -0.88 -3.42
N GLN A 145 -4.67 -0.84 -3.31
CA GLN A 145 -3.92 0.41 -3.32
C GLN A 145 -4.11 1.17 -4.63
N ALA A 146 -4.05 0.47 -5.77
CA ALA A 146 -4.27 1.04 -7.09
C ALA A 146 -5.69 1.62 -7.23
N MET A 147 -6.71 0.92 -6.73
CA MET A 147 -8.10 1.42 -6.70
C MET A 147 -8.21 2.71 -5.88
N LEU A 148 -7.60 2.75 -4.68
CA LEU A 148 -7.60 3.96 -3.84
C LEU A 148 -6.88 5.12 -4.54
N MET A 149 -5.73 4.86 -5.17
CA MET A 149 -5.00 5.87 -5.96
C MET A 149 -5.86 6.40 -7.11
N LEU A 150 -6.56 5.51 -7.83
CA LEU A 150 -7.45 5.87 -8.93
C LEU A 150 -8.61 6.75 -8.47
N LEU A 151 -9.27 6.39 -7.36
CA LEU A 151 -10.36 7.16 -6.78
C LEU A 151 -9.90 8.55 -6.33
N MET A 152 -8.75 8.62 -5.65
CA MET A 152 -8.16 9.90 -5.24
C MET A 152 -7.84 10.78 -6.45
N TRP A 153 -7.23 10.20 -7.48
CA TRP A 153 -6.89 10.88 -8.73
C TRP A 153 -8.14 11.39 -9.45
N LEU A 154 -9.17 10.55 -9.60
CA LEU A 154 -10.40 10.87 -10.30
C LEU A 154 -11.15 12.00 -9.59
N HIS A 155 -11.27 11.91 -8.26
CA HIS A 155 -11.88 12.96 -7.44
C HIS A 155 -11.19 14.32 -7.65
N ARG A 156 -9.85 14.35 -7.75
CA ARG A 156 -9.10 15.60 -8.01
C ARG A 156 -9.22 16.07 -9.45
N ARG A 157 -9.26 15.16 -10.42
CA ARG A 157 -9.48 15.50 -11.83
C ARG A 157 -10.84 16.13 -12.06
N ILE A 158 -11.90 15.56 -11.48
CA ILE A 158 -13.26 16.11 -11.55
C ILE A 158 -13.30 17.50 -10.89
N GLY A 159 -12.68 17.63 -9.72
CA GLY A 159 -12.57 18.91 -9.01
C GLY A 159 -11.60 19.92 -9.64
N ARG A 160 -10.94 19.59 -10.75
CA ARG A 160 -9.88 20.40 -11.41
C ARG A 160 -8.80 20.91 -10.45
N GLN A 161 -8.45 20.08 -9.47
CA GLN A 161 -7.47 20.38 -8.44
C GLN A 161 -6.17 19.60 -8.64
N PRO A 162 -5.05 20.06 -8.05
CA PRO A 162 -3.79 19.33 -8.11
C PRO A 162 -3.91 17.95 -7.45
N VAL A 163 -3.25 16.96 -8.04
CA VAL A 163 -3.32 15.54 -7.62
C VAL A 163 -2.67 15.28 -6.25
N PHE A 164 -1.76 16.16 -5.83
CA PHE A 164 -1.04 16.09 -4.55
C PHE A 164 -1.75 16.85 -3.42
N LEU A 165 -2.98 17.32 -3.65
CA LEU A 165 -3.85 17.92 -2.64
C LEU A 165 -4.82 16.86 -2.08
N PHE A 166 -4.96 16.83 -0.76
CA PHE A 166 -5.77 15.87 -0.03
C PHE A 166 -6.63 16.59 1.00
N SER A 167 -7.95 16.48 0.88
CA SER A 167 -8.93 17.06 1.80
C SER A 167 -9.33 16.02 2.83
N ALA A 168 -9.71 16.46 4.02
CA ALA A 168 -10.13 15.55 5.10
C ALA A 168 -11.27 14.62 4.66
N LEU A 169 -12.27 15.15 3.95
CA LEU A 169 -13.39 14.36 3.43
C LEU A 169 -12.94 13.28 2.43
N GLN A 170 -11.98 13.60 1.55
CA GLN A 170 -11.44 12.61 0.62
C GLN A 170 -10.70 11.50 1.38
N LEU A 171 -9.90 11.85 2.39
CA LEU A 171 -9.17 10.87 3.21
C LEU A 171 -10.12 9.98 4.00
N GLN A 172 -11.18 10.54 4.59
CA GLN A 172 -12.22 9.78 5.28
C GLN A 172 -12.96 8.83 4.34
N GLY A 173 -13.34 9.31 3.15
CA GLY A 173 -14.03 8.49 2.14
C GLY A 173 -13.17 7.32 1.67
N VAL A 174 -11.90 7.58 1.34
CA VAL A 174 -10.95 6.54 0.92
C VAL A 174 -10.67 5.57 2.08
N PHE A 175 -10.56 6.05 3.32
CA PHE A 175 -10.40 5.19 4.49
C PHE A 175 -11.58 4.23 4.67
N LEU A 176 -12.81 4.72 4.55
CA LEU A 176 -14.02 3.90 4.63
C LEU A 176 -14.07 2.87 3.49
N ILE A 177 -13.79 3.29 2.26
CA ILE A 177 -13.73 2.38 1.11
C ILE A 177 -12.65 1.32 1.33
N SER A 178 -11.48 1.70 1.84
CA SER A 178 -10.39 0.78 2.14
C SER A 178 -10.79 -0.25 3.19
N LEU A 179 -11.48 0.17 4.26
CA LEU A 179 -12.02 -0.74 5.28
C LEU A 179 -12.98 -1.77 4.66
N LEU A 180 -13.94 -1.31 3.86
CA LEU A 180 -14.92 -2.18 3.23
C LEU A 180 -14.27 -3.18 2.27
N MET A 181 -13.36 -2.71 1.42
CA MET A 181 -12.64 -3.57 0.47
C MET A 181 -11.85 -4.67 1.20
N GLN A 182 -11.09 -4.30 2.24
CA GLN A 182 -10.29 -5.27 3.00
C GLN A 182 -11.16 -6.23 3.80
N ALA A 183 -12.25 -5.75 4.44
CA ALA A 183 -13.19 -6.60 5.15
C ALA A 183 -13.81 -7.66 4.21
N VAL A 184 -14.23 -7.26 3.01
CA VAL A 184 -14.77 -8.20 1.99
C VAL A 184 -13.73 -9.26 1.62
N LEU A 185 -12.46 -8.87 1.44
CA LEU A 185 -11.40 -9.82 1.07
C LEU A 185 -11.08 -10.82 2.19
N PHE A 186 -11.16 -10.41 3.45
CA PHE A 186 -10.84 -11.28 4.58
C PHE A 186 -11.99 -12.21 4.96
N VAL A 187 -13.24 -11.78 4.74
CA VAL A 187 -14.44 -12.61 4.98
C VAL A 187 -14.74 -13.51 3.77
N HIS A 188 -14.56 -13.02 2.55
CA HIS A 188 -14.83 -13.73 1.31
C HIS A 188 -13.67 -13.58 0.29
N PRO A 189 -12.58 -14.34 0.45
CA PRO A 189 -11.40 -14.25 -0.42
C PRO A 189 -11.67 -14.57 -1.90
N GLN A 190 -12.82 -15.19 -2.23
CA GLN A 190 -13.21 -15.49 -3.61
C GLN A 190 -13.84 -14.30 -4.36
N VAL A 191 -14.21 -13.21 -3.69
CA VAL A 191 -14.95 -12.09 -4.29
C VAL A 191 -14.08 -11.26 -5.25
N LEU A 192 -12.75 -11.18 -5.03
CA LEU A 192 -11.88 -10.46 -5.96
C LEU A 192 -11.84 -11.13 -7.34
N TRP A 193 -11.83 -12.46 -7.40
CA TRP A 193 -11.87 -13.22 -8.66
C TRP A 193 -13.18 -13.02 -9.41
N TRP A 194 -14.29 -12.88 -8.69
CA TRP A 194 -15.59 -12.55 -9.28
C TRP A 194 -15.63 -11.12 -9.84
N LEU A 195 -15.10 -10.12 -9.12
CA LEU A 195 -15.06 -8.73 -9.60
C LEU A 195 -14.13 -8.53 -10.79
N ILE A 196 -12.95 -9.17 -10.77
CA ILE A 196 -12.03 -9.17 -11.90
C ILE A 196 -12.66 -9.91 -13.10
N GLY A 197 -13.27 -11.08 -12.87
CA GLY A 197 -13.97 -11.83 -13.91
C GLY A 197 -15.15 -11.09 -14.53
N TRP A 198 -15.76 -10.14 -13.81
CA TRP A 198 -16.84 -9.30 -14.31
C TRP A 198 -16.35 -8.08 -15.10
N LEU A 199 -15.17 -7.52 -14.76
CA LEU A 199 -14.56 -6.40 -15.49
C LEU A 199 -13.94 -6.81 -16.84
N PHE A 200 -13.70 -8.10 -17.05
CA PHE A 200 -13.15 -8.67 -18.29
C PHE A 200 -14.16 -9.54 -19.07
N ARG A 201 -15.45 -9.45 -18.72
CA ARG A 201 -16.58 -9.97 -19.52
C ARG A 201 -17.34 -8.81 -20.16
#